data_AF-A0A248YMC1-F1
#
_entry.id   AF-A0A248YMC1-F1
#
_cell.length_a   1.000
_cell.length_b   1.000
_cell.length_c   1.000
_cell.angle_alpha   90.00
_cell.angle_beta   90.00
_cell.angle_gamma   90.00
#
_symmetry.space_group_name_H-M   'P 1'
#
loop_
_entity.id
_entity.type
_entity.pdbx_description
1 polymer ?
#
loop_
_entity_poly.entity_id
_entity_poly.type
_entity_poly.pdbx_seq_one_letter_code
_entity_poly.pdbx_strand_id
1 'polypeptide(L)'
;MSAGGRAGHAGAAGLWRRVHRYAWACPPPWTAVRRAVAPLGAALPGPLLVLGTGGWSFAVDALGSDRVRALDSLDPWTLAHTRAPASRLAVSSSGATVETRALAEAFPPTRWLCGRQLSPRGADDQVALFGAPLSTAFLAPAALADPAGLRDAYRQLRAGHRGTGLAAAELAAGVTGPDITIAPPAWATEGLRLWLLQLGRQVLCGKSDRFRPHVTLVGPDTRATPGTPAPPAGPDVPATLDLRAARPGLAGLMELMYRAGMFAACLAVRHGVAPAEHRNVTAYKRLLGRRGPAYRTADLAGFVAGWLADRPRLRRLHVVRYGGQPAPLPDPATLGAADRPVEVHRGSAWNHHSFQAVYADPGTAVVVLAATPDGLLRDIAEATRLALGDRAVLVEV
;
A
#
# COMPACT_ATOMS: atom_id res chain seq x y z
N MET A 1 -23.53 -35.18 3.21
CA MET A 1 -22.48 -35.86 3.98
C MET A 1 -21.12 -35.39 3.50
N SER A 2 -20.25 -35.14 4.46
CA SER A 2 -18.97 -34.43 4.42
C SER A 2 -17.83 -35.21 3.78
N ALA A 3 -17.20 -34.67 2.73
CA ALA A 3 -15.88 -35.11 2.26
C ALA A 3 -14.98 -33.99 1.69
N GLY A 4 -15.53 -32.79 1.39
CA GLY A 4 -14.74 -31.68 0.81
C GLY A 4 -13.94 -30.83 1.79
N GLY A 5 -14.18 -30.97 3.11
CA GLY A 5 -13.59 -30.08 4.12
C GLY A 5 -12.09 -30.30 4.32
N ARG A 6 -11.62 -31.54 4.55
CA ARG A 6 -10.23 -31.75 4.99
C ARG A 6 -9.18 -31.65 3.87
N ALA A 7 -9.56 -31.95 2.62
CA ALA A 7 -8.66 -31.87 1.46
C ALA A 7 -8.34 -30.40 1.05
N GLY A 8 -9.29 -29.47 1.21
CA GLY A 8 -9.05 -28.04 0.99
C GLY A 8 -8.13 -27.39 2.04
N HIS A 9 -8.17 -27.88 3.28
CA HIS A 9 -7.43 -27.29 4.41
C HIS A 9 -5.95 -27.73 4.44
N ALA A 10 -5.67 -29.02 4.18
CA ALA A 10 -4.29 -29.51 4.02
C ALA A 10 -3.67 -29.04 2.68
N GLY A 11 -4.50 -28.90 1.64
CA GLY A 11 -4.11 -28.35 0.35
C GLY A 11 -3.64 -26.90 0.43
N ALA A 12 -4.34 -26.05 1.19
CA ALA A 12 -3.91 -24.66 1.41
C ALA A 12 -2.54 -24.60 2.12
N ALA A 13 -2.37 -25.33 3.24
CA ALA A 13 -1.10 -25.41 3.99
C ALA A 13 0.09 -25.91 3.15
N GLY A 14 -0.15 -26.86 2.25
CA GLY A 14 0.83 -27.39 1.29
C GLY A 14 1.10 -26.46 0.11
N LEU A 15 0.11 -25.68 -0.33
CA LEU A 15 0.26 -24.69 -1.41
C LEU A 15 1.23 -23.57 -1.01
N TRP A 16 1.14 -23.06 0.22
CA TRP A 16 1.96 -21.94 0.69
C TRP A 16 3.48 -22.20 0.64
N ARG A 17 3.90 -23.47 0.74
CA ARG A 17 5.31 -23.86 0.64
C ARG A 17 5.82 -23.95 -0.80
N ARG A 18 4.91 -24.05 -1.78
CA ARG A 18 5.24 -24.22 -3.21
C ARG A 18 5.07 -22.94 -4.01
N VAL A 19 4.41 -21.93 -3.44
CA VAL A 19 4.24 -20.63 -4.11
C VAL A 19 5.32 -19.67 -3.64
N HIS A 20 6.18 -19.26 -4.58
CA HIS A 20 7.27 -18.30 -4.37
C HIS A 20 6.73 -17.04 -3.66
N ARG A 21 7.43 -16.54 -2.64
CA ARG A 21 7.08 -15.32 -1.84
C ARG A 21 5.95 -15.45 -0.80
N TYR A 22 5.55 -16.65 -0.36
CA TYR A 22 4.60 -16.82 0.75
C TYR A 22 5.19 -17.37 2.05
N ALA A 23 6.51 -17.51 2.15
CA ALA A 23 7.15 -18.03 3.35
C ALA A 23 7.00 -17.09 4.58
N TRP A 24 6.52 -15.86 4.38
CA TRP A 24 6.09 -14.95 5.44
C TRP A 24 4.76 -15.36 6.11
N ALA A 25 3.96 -16.24 5.51
CA ALA A 25 2.75 -16.80 6.14
C ALA A 25 3.06 -17.66 7.38
N CYS A 26 4.34 -17.99 7.60
CA CYS A 26 4.80 -18.66 8.81
C CYS A 26 5.75 -17.74 9.57
N PRO A 27 5.35 -17.19 10.74
CA PRO A 27 6.23 -16.37 11.55
C PRO A 27 7.54 -17.11 11.90
N PRO A 28 8.72 -16.53 11.62
CA PRO A 28 9.98 -17.14 12.01
C PRO A 28 10.11 -17.30 13.55
N PRO A 29 11.03 -18.14 14.05
CA PRO A 29 11.30 -18.20 15.48
C PRO A 29 11.86 -16.85 15.97
N TRP A 30 11.56 -16.50 17.22
CA TRP A 30 12.03 -15.24 17.83
C TRP A 30 13.55 -15.09 17.78
N THR A 31 14.30 -16.18 17.84
CA THR A 31 15.76 -16.17 17.71
C THR A 31 16.26 -15.68 16.36
N ALA A 32 15.50 -15.90 15.27
CA ALA A 32 15.80 -15.34 13.96
C ALA A 32 15.48 -13.85 13.92
N VAL A 33 14.30 -13.45 14.42
CA VAL A 33 13.90 -12.04 14.53
C VAL A 33 14.92 -11.23 15.32
N ARG A 34 15.28 -11.69 16.51
CA ARG A 34 16.26 -11.01 17.37
C ARG A 34 17.61 -10.86 16.67
N ARG A 35 18.09 -11.89 15.96
CA ARG A 35 19.36 -11.82 15.21
C ARG A 35 19.31 -10.83 14.04
N ALA A 36 18.16 -10.69 13.38
CA ALA A 36 18.00 -9.74 12.29
C ALA A 36 17.84 -8.29 12.79
N VAL A 37 17.13 -8.08 13.91
CA VAL A 37 16.80 -6.75 14.42
C VAL A 37 17.89 -6.17 15.32
N ALA A 38 18.56 -6.96 16.16
CA ALA A 38 19.53 -6.45 17.13
C ALA A 38 20.70 -5.65 16.50
N PRO A 39 21.30 -6.08 15.38
CA PRO A 39 22.36 -5.29 14.73
C PRO A 39 21.88 -3.93 14.22
N LEU A 40 20.62 -3.86 13.78
CA LEU A 40 20.00 -2.60 13.33
C LEU A 40 19.75 -1.68 14.52
N GLY A 41 19.22 -2.22 15.63
CA GLY A 41 19.02 -1.43 16.85
C GLY A 41 20.33 -0.86 17.41
N ALA A 42 21.41 -1.63 17.36
CA ALA A 42 22.74 -1.15 17.77
C ALA A 42 23.29 -0.06 16.83
N ALA A 43 22.99 -0.14 15.52
CA ALA A 43 23.45 0.82 14.52
C ALA A 43 22.57 2.07 14.39
N LEU A 44 21.38 2.08 14.99
CA LEU A 44 20.38 3.13 14.89
C LEU A 44 20.00 3.65 16.29
N PRO A 45 20.92 4.31 17.02
CA PRO A 45 20.63 4.85 18.34
C PRO A 45 19.67 6.06 18.23
N GLY A 46 18.55 6.02 18.95
CA GLY A 46 17.64 7.16 19.08
C GLY A 46 16.49 7.19 18.05
N PRO A 47 15.91 8.39 17.79
CA PRO A 47 14.82 8.54 16.82
C PRO A 47 15.26 8.12 15.42
N LEU A 48 14.38 7.43 14.70
CA LEU A 48 14.64 6.85 13.39
C LEU A 48 13.83 7.56 12.29
N LEU A 49 14.51 7.91 11.21
CA LEU A 49 13.88 8.24 9.93
C LEU A 49 14.05 7.09 8.94
N VAL A 50 12.93 6.54 8.49
CA VAL A 50 12.92 5.50 7.44
C VAL A 50 12.73 6.15 6.08
N LEU A 51 13.67 5.94 5.19
CA LEU A 51 13.63 6.42 3.80
C LEU A 51 13.13 5.28 2.93
N GLY A 52 11.97 5.46 2.32
CA GLY A 52 11.34 4.40 1.53
C GLY A 52 10.01 4.87 0.99
N THR A 53 9.51 4.20 -0.05
CA THR A 53 8.23 4.55 -0.67
C THR A 53 7.24 3.40 -0.62
N GLY A 54 5.95 3.73 -0.72
CA GLY A 54 4.88 2.76 -0.76
C GLY A 54 4.73 1.97 0.53
N GLY A 55 4.51 0.65 0.44
CA GLY A 55 4.24 -0.17 1.62
C GLY A 55 5.32 -0.11 2.71
N TRP A 56 6.58 0.18 2.35
CA TRP A 56 7.66 0.32 3.34
C TRP A 56 7.46 1.52 4.27
N SER A 57 7.12 2.70 3.72
CA SER A 57 6.86 3.90 4.53
C SER A 57 5.55 3.80 5.27
N PHE A 58 4.47 3.38 4.59
CA PHE A 58 3.14 3.30 5.18
C PHE A 58 3.09 2.32 6.37
N ALA A 59 3.81 1.19 6.29
CA ALA A 59 3.91 0.26 7.41
C ALA A 59 4.63 0.86 8.62
N VAL A 60 5.62 1.73 8.39
CA VAL A 60 6.34 2.41 9.46
C VAL A 60 5.46 3.48 10.10
N ASP A 61 4.78 4.30 9.29
CA ASP A 61 3.83 5.30 9.78
C ASP A 61 2.59 4.67 10.45
N ALA A 62 2.28 3.41 10.13
CA ALA A 62 1.27 2.63 10.83
C ALA A 62 1.59 2.42 12.33
N LEU A 63 2.86 2.52 12.72
CA LEU A 63 3.28 2.44 14.13
C LEU A 63 2.81 3.65 14.96
N GLY A 64 2.54 4.80 14.32
CA GLY A 64 2.07 6.01 15.01
C GLY A 64 3.01 6.49 16.13
N SER A 65 4.31 6.33 15.95
CA SER A 65 5.32 6.62 16.99
C SER A 65 6.07 7.93 16.70
N ASP A 66 6.31 8.74 17.72
CA ASP A 66 7.18 9.91 17.57
C ASP A 66 8.68 9.55 17.46
N ARG A 67 9.05 8.33 17.85
CA ARG A 67 10.43 7.84 17.76
C ARG A 67 10.79 7.35 16.37
N VAL A 68 9.81 7.09 15.52
CA VAL A 68 10.00 6.45 14.23
C VAL A 68 9.08 7.10 13.22
N ARG A 69 9.65 7.68 12.17
CA ARG A 69 8.89 8.33 11.10
C ARG A 69 9.37 7.84 9.74
N ALA A 70 8.48 7.77 8.75
CA ALA A 70 8.89 7.58 7.38
C ALA A 70 9.03 8.92 6.65
N LEU A 71 9.92 8.95 5.66
CA LEU A 71 9.96 9.97 4.61
C LEU A 71 9.82 9.24 3.27
N ASP A 72 8.75 9.56 2.55
CA ASP A 72 8.37 8.93 1.29
C ASP A 72 8.11 9.93 0.16
N SER A 73 8.39 11.22 0.42
CA SER A 73 8.10 12.33 -0.48
C SER A 73 9.39 12.98 -0.96
N LEU A 74 9.47 13.18 -2.28
CA LEU A 74 10.52 13.96 -2.94
C LEU A 74 10.12 15.42 -3.17
N ASP A 75 9.01 15.86 -2.58
CA ASP A 75 8.57 17.24 -2.68
C ASP A 75 9.66 18.17 -2.09
N PRO A 76 10.14 19.17 -2.86
CA PRO A 76 11.23 20.04 -2.41
C PRO A 76 10.96 20.74 -1.07
N TRP A 77 9.72 21.16 -0.81
CA TRP A 77 9.35 21.77 0.47
C TRP A 77 9.48 20.75 1.60
N THR A 78 8.97 19.53 1.41
CA THR A 78 9.08 18.44 2.39
C THR A 78 10.55 18.10 2.68
N LEU A 79 11.39 18.00 1.64
CA LEU A 79 12.82 17.75 1.80
C LEU A 79 13.50 18.88 2.59
N ALA A 80 13.23 20.15 2.25
CA ALA A 80 13.82 21.30 2.92
C ALA A 80 13.41 21.43 4.40
N HIS A 81 12.21 20.97 4.77
CA HIS A 81 11.68 21.08 6.13
C HIS A 81 11.82 19.79 6.97
N THR A 82 12.32 18.71 6.37
CA THR A 82 12.54 17.46 7.10
C THR A 82 13.78 17.57 7.98
N ARG A 83 13.57 17.57 9.30
CA ARG A 83 14.64 17.44 10.29
C ARG A 83 15.01 15.97 10.47
N ALA A 84 16.02 15.52 9.73
CA ALA A 84 16.45 14.14 9.80
C ALA A 84 17.29 13.86 11.06
N PRO A 85 16.95 12.85 11.88
CA PRO A 85 17.78 12.41 12.99
C PRO A 85 19.07 11.73 12.48
N ALA A 86 20.01 11.49 13.38
CA ALA A 86 21.27 10.79 13.05
C ALA A 86 21.00 9.37 12.51
N SER A 87 20.02 8.67 13.10
CA SER A 87 19.63 7.32 12.71
C SER A 87 18.69 7.35 11.51
N ARG A 88 19.21 6.93 10.35
CA ARG A 88 18.50 6.90 9.08
C ARG A 88 18.59 5.51 8.46
N LEU A 89 17.46 4.99 8.01
CA LEU A 89 17.35 3.64 7.44
C LEU A 89 16.70 3.71 6.06
N ALA A 90 17.45 3.41 5.00
CA ALA A 90 16.88 3.27 3.67
C ALA A 90 16.35 1.85 3.45
N VAL A 91 15.14 1.72 2.90
CA VAL A 91 14.46 0.44 2.68
C VAL A 91 14.00 0.33 1.24
N SER A 92 14.53 -0.67 0.52
CA SER A 92 14.07 -1.00 -0.84
C SER A 92 14.32 -2.47 -1.13
N SER A 93 13.30 -3.17 -1.65
CA SER A 93 13.46 -4.57 -2.05
C SER A 93 14.58 -4.80 -3.06
N SER A 94 14.68 -3.93 -4.07
CA SER A 94 15.71 -4.01 -5.11
C SER A 94 16.99 -3.26 -4.77
N GLY A 95 16.97 -2.35 -3.79
CA GLY A 95 18.04 -1.36 -3.59
C GLY A 95 18.17 -0.34 -4.73
N ALA A 96 17.22 -0.37 -5.69
CA ALA A 96 17.25 0.41 -6.93
C ALA A 96 15.95 1.17 -7.19
N THR A 97 15.05 1.26 -6.20
CA THR A 97 13.89 2.16 -6.28
C THR A 97 14.40 3.59 -6.42
N VAL A 98 14.09 4.24 -7.55
CA VAL A 98 14.63 5.56 -7.92
C VAL A 98 14.30 6.58 -6.85
N GLU A 99 13.06 6.57 -6.36
CA GLU A 99 12.58 7.50 -5.34
C GLU A 99 13.31 7.29 -4.01
N THR A 100 13.52 6.03 -3.58
CA THR A 100 14.29 5.72 -2.38
C THR A 100 15.76 6.12 -2.51
N ARG A 101 16.34 6.03 -3.71
CA ARG A 101 17.70 6.50 -3.96
C ARG A 101 17.80 8.01 -3.87
N ALA A 102 16.89 8.75 -4.50
CA ALA A 102 16.84 10.20 -4.39
C ALA A 102 16.63 10.67 -2.93
N LEU A 103 15.80 9.96 -2.15
CA LEU A 103 15.68 10.19 -0.71
C LEU A 103 16.98 9.92 0.05
N ALA A 104 17.68 8.83 -0.28
CA ALA A 104 18.95 8.48 0.33
C ALA A 104 20.11 9.41 -0.07
N GLU A 105 20.02 10.06 -1.23
CA GLU A 105 20.95 11.12 -1.65
C GLU A 105 20.71 12.39 -0.85
N ALA A 106 19.45 12.80 -0.68
CA ALA A 106 19.09 13.96 0.15
C ALA A 106 19.37 13.72 1.64
N PHE A 107 19.17 12.49 2.11
CA PHE A 107 19.37 12.08 3.50
C PHE A 107 20.22 10.80 3.56
N PRO A 108 21.57 10.91 3.55
CA PRO A 108 22.45 9.75 3.57
C PRO A 108 22.12 8.77 4.70
N PRO A 109 21.74 7.51 4.39
CA PRO A 109 21.29 6.58 5.41
C PRO A 109 22.46 5.97 6.18
N THR A 110 22.26 5.76 7.48
CA THR A 110 23.18 5.01 8.33
C THR A 110 23.21 3.54 7.96
N ARG A 111 22.06 2.99 7.55
CA ARG A 111 21.90 1.60 7.13
C ARG A 111 20.97 1.48 5.92
N TRP A 112 21.26 0.48 5.10
CA TRP A 112 20.37 0.02 4.03
C TRP A 112 19.79 -1.34 4.39
N LEU A 113 18.51 -1.52 4.11
CA LEU A 113 17.84 -2.82 4.09
C LEU A 113 17.34 -3.12 2.68
N CYS A 114 17.93 -4.14 2.07
CA CYS A 114 17.57 -4.60 0.74
C CYS A 114 17.65 -6.12 0.58
N GLY A 115 16.94 -6.64 -0.43
CA GLY A 115 16.92 -8.06 -0.77
C GLY A 115 16.66 -8.96 0.45
N ARG A 116 17.56 -9.91 0.69
CA ARG A 116 17.49 -10.89 1.77
C ARG A 116 17.40 -10.30 3.18
N GLN A 117 17.95 -9.11 3.39
CA GLN A 117 17.95 -8.45 4.71
C GLN A 117 16.54 -8.08 5.19
N LEU A 118 15.59 -7.97 4.27
CA LEU A 118 14.19 -7.70 4.56
C LEU A 118 13.46 -8.90 5.21
N SER A 119 14.07 -10.08 5.16
CA SER A 119 13.60 -11.29 5.83
C SER A 119 14.41 -11.56 7.10
N PRO A 120 13.76 -11.84 8.24
CA PRO A 120 14.47 -12.28 9.45
C PRO A 120 15.28 -13.58 9.29
N ARG A 121 15.00 -14.39 8.26
CA ARG A 121 15.76 -15.61 7.95
C ARG A 121 16.72 -15.44 6.76
N GLY A 122 16.78 -14.27 6.14
CA GLY A 122 17.64 -14.05 4.97
C GLY A 122 17.19 -14.78 3.70
N ALA A 123 15.91 -15.18 3.60
CA ALA A 123 15.39 -15.92 2.46
C ALA A 123 14.64 -15.01 1.48
N ASP A 124 14.87 -15.20 0.18
CA ASP A 124 14.30 -14.38 -0.92
C ASP A 124 12.76 -14.51 -1.00
N ASP A 125 12.21 -15.60 -0.47
CA ASP A 125 10.79 -15.95 -0.44
C ASP A 125 10.04 -15.44 0.82
N GLN A 126 10.78 -14.92 1.79
CA GLN A 126 10.25 -14.40 3.06
C GLN A 126 10.18 -12.89 3.13
N VAL A 127 10.52 -12.18 2.04
CA VAL A 127 10.34 -10.72 1.96
C VAL A 127 8.84 -10.46 2.01
N ALA A 128 8.33 -10.30 3.22
CA ALA A 128 6.93 -10.12 3.49
C ALA A 128 6.43 -8.93 2.67
N LEU A 129 5.19 -9.03 2.21
CA LEU A 129 4.48 -8.03 1.44
C LEU A 129 4.70 -6.61 2.03
N PHE A 130 5.70 -5.90 1.52
CA PHE A 130 5.77 -4.44 1.51
C PHE A 130 5.57 -3.80 2.89
N GLY A 131 6.48 -4.09 3.82
CA GLY A 131 6.39 -3.63 5.21
C GLY A 131 5.45 -4.47 6.09
N ALA A 132 5.02 -5.65 5.62
CA ALA A 132 4.26 -6.60 6.42
C ALA A 132 4.93 -6.88 7.79
N PRO A 133 4.13 -7.26 8.82
CA PRO A 133 4.54 -7.21 10.22
C PRO A 133 5.62 -8.23 10.61
N LEU A 134 5.99 -9.12 9.68
CA LEU A 134 7.04 -10.13 9.84
C LEU A 134 8.32 -9.79 9.09
N SER A 135 8.35 -8.68 8.34
CA SER A 135 9.55 -8.19 7.65
C SER A 135 10.51 -7.52 8.62
N THR A 136 11.81 -7.63 8.37
CA THR A 136 12.82 -6.87 9.11
C THR A 136 12.57 -5.36 9.02
N ALA A 137 12.07 -4.89 7.86
CA ALA A 137 11.73 -3.49 7.62
C ALA A 137 10.62 -2.94 8.53
N PHE A 138 9.72 -3.79 9.03
CA PHE A 138 8.73 -3.40 10.05
C PHE A 138 9.23 -3.69 11.47
N LEU A 139 9.80 -4.88 11.69
CA LEU A 139 10.21 -5.35 13.01
C LEU A 139 11.30 -4.48 13.64
N ALA A 140 12.24 -3.95 12.85
CA ALA A 140 13.28 -3.08 13.38
C ALA A 140 12.75 -1.70 13.83
N PRO A 141 11.97 -0.97 13.01
CA PRO A 141 11.26 0.22 13.48
C PRO A 141 10.32 -0.04 14.66
N ALA A 142 9.57 -1.15 14.64
CA ALA A 142 8.70 -1.53 15.76
C ALA A 142 9.48 -1.74 17.07
N ALA A 143 10.68 -2.32 17.00
CA ALA A 143 11.55 -2.50 18.16
C ALA A 143 12.04 -1.19 18.75
N LEU A 144 12.18 -0.13 17.94
CA LEU A 144 12.59 1.20 18.39
C LEU A 144 11.40 2.01 18.93
N ALA A 145 10.22 1.82 18.32
CA ALA A 145 8.98 2.44 18.76
C ALA A 145 8.53 1.89 20.12
N ASP A 146 8.56 0.57 20.29
CA ASP A 146 8.15 -0.13 21.51
C ASP A 146 9.04 -1.36 21.79
N PRO A 147 10.23 -1.15 22.38
CA PRO A 147 11.18 -2.24 22.66
C PRO A 147 10.63 -3.33 23.57
N ALA A 148 9.83 -2.93 24.57
CA ALA A 148 9.26 -3.85 25.55
C ALA A 148 8.11 -4.66 24.95
N GLY A 149 7.21 -4.00 24.21
CA GLY A 149 6.01 -4.61 23.64
C GLY A 149 6.27 -5.49 22.42
N LEU A 150 7.33 -5.25 21.62
CA LEU A 150 7.56 -6.03 20.40
C LEU A 150 7.67 -7.53 20.66
N ARG A 151 8.40 -7.94 21.71
CA ARG A 151 8.59 -9.36 22.01
C ARG A 151 7.28 -10.07 22.29
N ASP A 152 6.40 -9.43 23.06
CA ASP A 152 5.12 -10.01 23.46
C ASP A 152 4.10 -9.95 22.34
N ALA A 153 4.05 -8.85 21.58
CA ALA A 153 3.28 -8.74 20.34
C ALA A 153 3.66 -9.86 19.35
N TYR A 154 4.95 -10.08 19.14
CA TYR A 154 5.43 -11.14 18.24
C TYR A 154 5.09 -12.54 18.74
N ARG A 155 5.20 -12.78 20.05
CA ARG A 155 4.81 -14.07 20.67
C ARG A 155 3.32 -14.35 20.48
N GLN A 156 2.47 -13.36 20.72
CA GLN A 156 1.02 -13.48 20.51
C GLN A 156 0.70 -13.79 19.06
N LEU A 157 1.26 -13.01 18.11
CA LEU A 157 1.09 -13.28 16.68
C LEU A 157 1.53 -14.70 16.31
N ARG A 158 2.70 -15.13 16.78
CA ARG A 158 3.22 -16.48 16.48
C ARG A 158 2.35 -17.58 17.07
N ALA A 159 1.74 -17.37 18.24
CA ALA A 159 0.79 -18.33 18.82
C ALA A 159 -0.52 -18.40 18.01
N GLY A 160 -1.03 -17.25 17.53
CA GLY A 160 -2.30 -17.15 16.83
C GLY A 160 -2.26 -17.33 15.31
N HIS A 161 -1.09 -17.25 14.66
CA HIS A 161 -0.97 -17.09 13.20
C HIS A 161 -1.73 -18.13 12.35
N ARG A 162 -1.85 -19.37 12.84
CA ARG A 162 -2.59 -20.44 12.15
C ARG A 162 -4.09 -20.14 12.14
N GLY A 163 -4.65 -19.77 13.28
CA GLY A 163 -6.06 -19.39 13.40
C GLY A 163 -6.37 -18.15 12.57
N THR A 164 -5.53 -17.12 12.67
CA THR A 164 -5.67 -15.90 11.85
C THR A 164 -5.59 -16.19 10.35
N GLY A 165 -4.66 -17.06 9.94
CA GLY A 165 -4.52 -17.47 8.54
C GLY A 165 -5.71 -18.27 8.02
N LEU A 166 -6.27 -19.18 8.82
CA LEU A 166 -7.48 -19.94 8.48
C LEU A 166 -8.69 -19.02 8.31
N ALA A 167 -8.95 -18.14 9.28
CA ALA A 167 -10.04 -17.18 9.21
C ALA A 167 -9.92 -16.25 7.98
N ALA A 168 -8.70 -15.84 7.63
CA ALA A 168 -8.45 -15.04 6.43
C ALA A 168 -8.70 -15.84 5.14
N ALA A 169 -8.36 -17.13 5.11
CA ALA A 169 -8.62 -18.02 3.98
C ALA A 169 -10.11 -18.31 3.79
N GLU A 170 -10.86 -18.53 4.87
CA GLU A 170 -12.31 -18.71 4.85
C GLU A 170 -13.01 -17.45 4.29
N LEU A 171 -12.61 -16.28 4.78
CA LEU A 171 -13.12 -15.01 4.27
C LEU A 171 -12.80 -14.83 2.78
N ALA A 172 -11.57 -15.11 2.36
CA ALA A 172 -11.16 -15.04 0.95
C ALA A 172 -11.93 -16.03 0.07
N ALA A 173 -12.28 -17.22 0.59
CA ALA A 173 -13.05 -18.22 -0.14
C ALA A 173 -14.50 -17.79 -0.41
N GLY A 174 -15.05 -16.95 0.46
CA GLY A 174 -16.38 -16.34 0.32
C GLY A 174 -16.45 -15.18 -0.67
N VAL A 175 -15.32 -14.70 -1.21
CA VAL A 175 -15.29 -13.62 -2.20
C VAL A 175 -15.66 -14.17 -3.58
N THR A 176 -16.77 -13.65 -4.11
CA THR A 176 -17.30 -14.02 -5.44
C THR A 176 -17.23 -12.87 -6.44
N GLY A 177 -17.32 -11.61 -5.97
CA GLY A 177 -17.32 -10.41 -6.80
C GLY A 177 -15.95 -9.73 -6.92
N PRO A 178 -15.83 -8.73 -7.82
CA PRO A 178 -14.61 -7.96 -8.02
C PRO A 178 -14.44 -6.87 -6.95
N ASP A 179 -15.50 -6.41 -6.29
CA ASP A 179 -15.42 -5.31 -5.34
C ASP A 179 -15.04 -5.83 -3.95
N ILE A 180 -13.93 -5.31 -3.44
CA ILE A 180 -13.36 -5.64 -2.14
C ILE A 180 -13.28 -4.36 -1.32
N THR A 181 -13.96 -4.37 -0.19
CA THR A 181 -13.98 -3.26 0.77
C THR A 181 -13.13 -3.63 1.97
N ILE A 182 -12.23 -2.75 2.39
CA ILE A 182 -11.46 -2.90 3.63
C ILE A 182 -11.96 -1.85 4.64
N ALA A 183 -12.43 -2.31 5.80
CA ALA A 183 -12.90 -1.44 6.88
C ALA A 183 -11.85 -1.39 8.00
N PRO A 184 -11.00 -0.34 8.05
CA PRO A 184 -9.97 -0.21 9.09
C PRO A 184 -10.59 0.14 10.46
N PRO A 185 -9.89 -0.13 11.58
CA PRO A 185 -10.32 0.31 12.90
C PRO A 185 -10.28 1.83 13.05
N ALA A 186 -11.07 2.36 13.99
CA ALA A 186 -11.17 3.79 14.25
C ALA A 186 -9.82 4.44 14.62
N TRP A 187 -8.96 3.69 15.32
CA TRP A 187 -7.62 4.13 15.71
C TRP A 187 -6.58 4.05 14.58
N ALA A 188 -6.93 3.55 13.39
CA ALA A 188 -5.99 3.43 12.28
C ALA A 188 -5.36 4.79 11.95
N THR A 189 -4.03 4.85 11.94
CA THR A 189 -3.30 6.01 11.44
C THR A 189 -3.46 6.12 9.93
N GLU A 190 -3.10 7.27 9.36
CA GLU A 190 -3.06 7.43 7.90
C GLU A 190 -2.10 6.43 7.26
N GLY A 191 -0.95 6.17 7.89
CA GLY A 191 -0.01 5.13 7.45
C GLY A 191 -0.66 3.74 7.37
N LEU A 192 -1.43 3.34 8.38
CA LEU A 192 -2.13 2.04 8.33
C LEU A 192 -3.18 1.99 7.21
N ARG A 193 -3.94 3.07 7.01
CA ARG A 193 -4.92 3.15 5.92
C ARG A 193 -4.23 3.00 4.57
N LEU A 194 -3.22 3.82 4.30
CA LEU A 194 -2.45 3.75 3.05
C LEU A 194 -1.80 2.37 2.86
N TRP A 195 -1.27 1.76 3.92
CA TRP A 195 -0.70 0.43 3.86
C TRP A 195 -1.74 -0.63 3.42
N LEU A 196 -2.94 -0.60 4.00
CA LEU A 196 -4.04 -1.51 3.64
C LEU A 196 -4.50 -1.32 2.19
N LEU A 197 -4.62 -0.08 1.72
CA LEU A 197 -4.95 0.22 0.33
C LEU A 197 -3.90 -0.35 -0.62
N GLN A 198 -2.63 -0.07 -0.32
CA GLN A 198 -1.52 -0.53 -1.15
C GLN A 198 -1.43 -2.05 -1.15
N LEU A 199 -1.63 -2.71 -0.01
CA LEU A 199 -1.64 -4.16 0.06
C LEU A 199 -2.60 -4.77 -0.97
N GLY A 200 -3.84 -4.28 -1.04
CA GLY A 200 -4.83 -4.75 -2.01
C GLY A 200 -4.40 -4.49 -3.45
N ARG A 201 -4.00 -3.26 -3.78
CA ARG A 201 -3.59 -2.87 -5.15
C ARG A 201 -2.39 -3.67 -5.65
N GLN A 202 -1.41 -3.81 -4.79
CA GLN A 202 -0.13 -4.41 -5.08
C GLN A 202 -0.16 -5.93 -5.10
N VAL A 203 -1.02 -6.57 -4.32
CA VAL A 203 -1.18 -8.02 -4.37
C VAL A 203 -2.14 -8.39 -5.49
N LEU A 204 -3.29 -7.74 -5.57
CA LEU A 204 -4.42 -8.20 -6.38
C LEU A 204 -4.57 -7.47 -7.71
N CYS A 205 -4.52 -6.14 -7.71
CA CYS A 205 -4.97 -5.37 -8.86
C CYS A 205 -3.99 -5.41 -10.04
N GLY A 206 -4.57 -5.37 -11.24
CA GLY A 206 -3.88 -5.17 -12.53
C GLY A 206 -2.94 -6.28 -12.98
N LYS A 207 -3.00 -7.48 -12.40
CA LYS A 207 -2.11 -8.60 -12.71
C LYS A 207 -2.79 -9.77 -13.43
N SER A 208 -4.12 -9.83 -13.38
CA SER A 208 -4.90 -10.86 -14.04
C SER A 208 -6.00 -10.24 -14.87
N ASP A 209 -6.17 -10.74 -16.09
CA ASP A 209 -7.31 -10.37 -16.94
C ASP A 209 -8.60 -11.05 -16.49
N ARG A 210 -8.47 -12.17 -15.76
CA ARG A 210 -9.59 -12.96 -15.22
C ARG A 210 -10.09 -12.44 -13.87
N PHE A 211 -9.26 -11.71 -13.15
CA PHE A 211 -9.59 -11.17 -11.83
C PHE A 211 -9.05 -9.76 -11.70
N ARG A 212 -9.97 -8.78 -11.81
CA ARG A 212 -9.67 -7.36 -11.75
C ARG A 212 -10.42 -6.73 -10.57
N PRO A 213 -10.01 -7.05 -9.34
CA PRO A 213 -10.74 -6.54 -8.21
C PRO A 213 -10.55 -5.03 -8.08
N HIS A 214 -11.59 -4.37 -7.60
CA HIS A 214 -11.53 -3.00 -7.16
C HIS A 214 -11.43 -2.98 -5.64
N VAL A 215 -10.37 -2.39 -5.12
CA VAL A 215 -10.12 -2.33 -3.67
C VAL A 215 -10.41 -0.93 -3.16
N THR A 216 -11.38 -0.81 -2.26
CA THR A 216 -11.73 0.43 -1.57
C THR A 216 -11.43 0.35 -0.09
N LEU A 217 -11.19 1.52 0.51
CA LEU A 217 -11.18 1.70 1.95
C LEU A 217 -12.45 2.42 2.40
N VAL A 218 -13.03 1.94 3.49
CA VAL A 218 -14.09 2.65 4.21
C VAL A 218 -13.45 3.83 4.97
N GLY A 219 -13.95 5.04 4.75
CA GLY A 219 -13.52 6.23 5.47
C GLY A 219 -13.91 6.21 6.96
N PRO A 220 -13.25 7.03 7.81
CA PRO A 220 -13.60 7.14 9.22
C PRO A 220 -15.05 7.63 9.46
N ASP A 221 -15.61 8.40 8.53
CA ASP A 221 -16.97 8.99 8.60
C ASP A 221 -18.04 8.19 7.87
N THR A 222 -17.67 7.10 7.20
CA THR A 222 -18.64 6.08 6.75
C THR A 222 -19.08 5.25 7.95
N ARG A 223 -19.76 5.91 8.90
CA ARG A 223 -20.64 5.21 9.82
C ARG A 223 -21.66 4.49 8.95
N ALA A 224 -21.70 3.16 9.05
CA ALA A 224 -22.94 2.47 8.77
C ALA A 224 -23.98 3.13 9.68
N THR A 225 -24.88 3.95 9.12
CA THR A 225 -25.92 4.62 9.88
C THR A 225 -26.68 3.53 10.63
N PRO A 226 -26.76 3.57 11.97
CA PRO A 226 -27.55 2.59 12.73
C PRO A 226 -28.98 2.62 12.19
N GLY A 227 -29.44 1.51 11.60
CA GLY A 227 -30.75 1.41 10.96
C GLY A 227 -30.75 1.39 9.43
N THR A 228 -29.59 1.48 8.76
CA THR A 228 -29.52 1.13 7.34
C THR A 228 -29.63 -0.40 7.25
N PRO A 229 -30.68 -0.96 6.62
CA PRO A 229 -30.75 -2.41 6.44
C PRO A 229 -29.48 -2.86 5.72
N ALA A 230 -28.86 -3.94 6.21
CA ALA A 230 -27.76 -4.57 5.51
C ALA A 230 -28.20 -4.77 4.05
N PRO A 231 -27.37 -4.41 3.05
CA PRO A 231 -27.72 -4.65 1.67
C PRO A 231 -28.10 -6.13 1.55
N PRO A 232 -29.23 -6.46 0.89
CA PRO A 232 -29.66 -7.84 0.75
C PRO A 232 -28.50 -8.66 0.19
N ALA A 233 -28.32 -9.88 0.70
CA ALA A 233 -27.29 -10.81 0.26
C ALA A 233 -27.52 -11.20 -1.22
N GLY A 234 -27.12 -10.30 -2.11
CA GLY A 234 -27.09 -10.50 -3.55
C GLY A 234 -25.67 -10.79 -4.03
N PRO A 235 -25.52 -11.21 -5.29
CA PRO A 235 -24.21 -11.48 -5.91
C PRO A 235 -23.29 -10.25 -6.00
N ASP A 236 -23.83 -9.04 -5.74
CA ASP A 236 -23.14 -7.75 -5.89
C ASP A 236 -22.74 -7.11 -4.55
N VAL A 237 -22.85 -7.82 -3.41
CA VAL A 237 -22.37 -7.28 -2.13
C VAL A 237 -20.83 -7.29 -2.11
N PRO A 238 -20.16 -6.14 -1.90
CA PRO A 238 -18.71 -6.10 -1.84
C PRO A 238 -18.18 -7.00 -0.73
N ALA A 239 -17.18 -7.82 -1.04
CA ALA A 239 -16.50 -8.60 -0.04
C ALA A 239 -15.82 -7.67 0.97
N THR A 240 -16.24 -7.72 2.23
CA THR A 240 -15.73 -6.80 3.25
C THR A 240 -14.73 -7.50 4.17
N LEU A 241 -13.48 -7.03 4.14
CA LEU A 241 -12.50 -7.32 5.19
C LEU A 241 -12.72 -6.34 6.34
N ASP A 242 -13.49 -6.76 7.34
CA ASP A 242 -13.75 -5.96 8.54
C ASP A 242 -12.64 -6.14 9.60
N LEU A 243 -11.91 -5.05 9.84
CA LEU A 243 -10.81 -4.97 10.81
C LEU A 243 -11.17 -4.06 11.99
N ARG A 244 -12.42 -3.58 12.09
CA ARG A 244 -12.83 -2.58 13.07
C ARG A 244 -12.71 -3.03 14.53
N ALA A 245 -12.87 -4.33 14.76
CA ALA A 245 -12.74 -4.93 16.09
C ALA A 245 -11.29 -5.15 16.54
N ALA A 246 -10.29 -4.78 15.74
CA ALA A 246 -8.89 -4.95 16.11
C ALA A 246 -8.52 -4.07 17.31
N ARG A 247 -7.78 -4.66 18.27
CA ARG A 247 -7.33 -3.96 19.48
C ARG A 247 -6.25 -2.93 19.12
N PRO A 248 -6.22 -1.75 19.78
CA PRO A 248 -5.12 -0.79 19.60
C PRO A 248 -3.81 -1.33 20.17
N GLY A 249 -2.69 -0.73 19.75
CA GLY A 249 -1.34 -1.09 20.19
C GLY A 249 -0.61 -2.06 19.25
N LEU A 250 0.68 -2.29 19.50
CA LEU A 250 1.56 -3.00 18.58
C LEU A 250 1.11 -4.44 18.29
N ALA A 251 0.63 -5.17 19.29
CA ALA A 251 0.12 -6.54 19.11
C ALA A 251 -1.07 -6.58 18.14
N GLY A 252 -2.05 -5.71 18.35
CA GLY A 252 -3.24 -5.64 17.49
C GLY A 252 -2.93 -5.11 16.09
N LEU A 253 -1.99 -4.16 15.96
CA LEU A 253 -1.49 -3.70 14.67
C LEU A 253 -0.84 -4.85 13.88
N MET A 254 0.08 -5.59 14.50
CA MET A 254 0.76 -6.72 13.86
C MET A 254 -0.21 -7.83 13.46
N GLU A 255 -1.18 -8.16 14.31
CA GLU A 255 -2.21 -9.15 14.00
C GLU A 255 -3.09 -8.69 12.83
N LEU A 256 -3.55 -7.43 12.85
CA LEU A 256 -4.35 -6.84 11.79
C LEU A 256 -3.61 -6.85 10.45
N MET A 257 -2.37 -6.36 10.41
CA MET A 257 -1.57 -6.34 9.18
C MET A 257 -1.33 -7.76 8.67
N TYR A 258 -1.10 -8.72 9.57
CA TYR A 258 -0.92 -10.13 9.20
C TYR A 258 -2.22 -10.71 8.62
N ARG A 259 -3.37 -10.46 9.26
CA ARG A 259 -4.69 -10.90 8.78
C ARG A 259 -5.00 -10.33 7.39
N ALA A 260 -4.79 -9.03 7.19
CA ALA A 260 -4.99 -8.39 5.91
C ALA A 260 -4.06 -8.98 4.83
N GLY A 261 -2.78 -9.16 5.18
CA GLY A 261 -1.79 -9.81 4.31
C GLY A 261 -2.24 -11.19 3.88
N MET A 262 -2.65 -12.04 4.84
CA MET A 262 -3.14 -13.39 4.58
C MET A 262 -4.40 -13.40 3.73
N PHE A 263 -5.34 -12.48 3.95
CA PHE A 263 -6.55 -12.37 3.13
C PHE A 263 -6.20 -12.07 1.66
N ALA A 264 -5.37 -11.04 1.42
CA ALA A 264 -4.92 -10.70 0.07
C ALA A 264 -4.13 -11.84 -0.59
N ALA A 265 -3.29 -12.53 0.18
CA ALA A 265 -2.56 -13.71 -0.25
C ALA A 265 -3.49 -14.85 -0.72
N CYS A 266 -4.50 -15.17 0.08
CA CYS A 266 -5.47 -16.22 -0.22
C CYS A 266 -6.25 -15.91 -1.50
N LEU A 267 -6.67 -14.66 -1.68
CA LEU A 267 -7.31 -14.21 -2.91
C LEU A 267 -6.38 -14.32 -4.11
N ALA A 268 -5.14 -13.85 -4.00
CA ALA A 268 -4.18 -13.94 -5.08
C ALA A 268 -3.96 -15.40 -5.52
N VAL A 269 -3.74 -16.30 -4.56
CA VAL A 269 -3.59 -17.74 -4.84
C VAL A 269 -4.82 -18.31 -5.54
N ARG A 270 -6.02 -18.05 -4.99
CA ARG A 270 -7.29 -18.55 -5.54
C ARG A 270 -7.52 -18.10 -6.98
N HIS A 271 -7.15 -16.86 -7.29
CA HIS A 271 -7.35 -16.28 -8.62
C HIS A 271 -6.12 -16.40 -9.54
N GLY A 272 -5.10 -17.19 -9.15
CA GLY A 272 -3.89 -17.41 -9.94
C GLY A 272 -3.07 -16.14 -10.18
N VAL A 273 -3.17 -15.15 -9.28
CA VAL A 273 -2.43 -13.90 -9.35
C VAL A 273 -1.04 -14.10 -8.75
N ALA A 274 -0.01 -13.82 -9.53
CA ALA A 274 1.37 -13.80 -9.05
C ALA A 274 1.61 -12.57 -8.16
N PRO A 275 1.98 -12.73 -6.88
CA PRO A 275 2.31 -11.60 -6.03
C PRO A 275 3.56 -10.88 -6.54
N ALA A 276 3.56 -9.55 -6.43
CA ALA A 276 4.69 -8.68 -6.77
C ALA A 276 5.13 -8.66 -8.26
N GLU A 277 4.27 -9.10 -9.18
CA GLU A 277 4.42 -8.79 -10.60
C GLU A 277 4.01 -7.33 -10.86
N HIS A 278 4.84 -6.59 -11.59
CA HIS A 278 4.62 -5.18 -11.94
C HIS A 278 4.77 -4.98 -13.45
N ARG A 279 4.17 -5.85 -14.27
CA ARG A 279 4.36 -5.79 -15.73
C ARG A 279 3.94 -4.45 -16.35
N ASN A 280 2.90 -3.81 -15.82
CA ASN A 280 2.36 -2.56 -16.36
C ASN A 280 3.28 -1.38 -16.00
N VAL A 281 3.99 -1.46 -14.87
CA VAL A 281 4.94 -0.43 -14.42
C VAL A 281 6.04 -0.17 -15.45
N THR A 282 6.40 -1.18 -16.25
CA THR A 282 7.34 -1.02 -17.37
C THR A 282 6.86 0.02 -18.39
N ALA A 283 5.55 0.18 -18.58
CA ALA A 283 4.98 1.14 -19.51
C ALA A 283 5.33 2.58 -19.14
N TYR A 284 5.11 2.99 -17.88
CA TYR A 284 5.49 4.34 -17.45
C TYR A 284 7.01 4.50 -17.34
N LYS A 285 7.74 3.48 -16.86
CA LYS A 285 9.20 3.58 -16.70
C LYS A 285 9.94 3.88 -18.01
N ARG A 286 9.45 3.37 -19.14
CA ARG A 286 10.00 3.66 -20.49
C ARG A 286 9.77 5.11 -20.95
N LEU A 287 8.88 5.84 -20.27
CA LEU A 287 8.46 7.19 -20.62
C LEU A 287 9.03 8.24 -19.64
N LEU A 288 9.79 7.83 -18.62
CA LEU A 288 10.48 8.76 -17.72
C LEU A 288 11.38 9.71 -18.52
N GLY A 289 11.36 10.99 -18.16
CA GLY A 289 12.08 12.07 -18.85
C GLY A 289 11.42 12.59 -20.14
N ARG A 290 10.34 11.95 -20.62
CA ARG A 290 9.57 12.47 -21.78
C ARG A 290 8.61 13.56 -21.34
N ARG A 291 8.34 14.51 -22.24
CA ARG A 291 7.44 15.64 -22.02
C ARG A 291 6.28 15.62 -23.00
N GLY A 292 5.16 16.21 -22.61
CA GLY A 292 4.08 16.53 -23.53
C GLY A 292 3.23 17.68 -23.01
N PRO A 293 2.04 17.90 -23.58
CA PRO A 293 1.21 19.04 -23.23
C PRO A 293 0.70 18.93 -21.79
N ALA A 294 0.73 20.06 -21.10
CA ALA A 294 0.09 20.26 -19.80
C ALA A 294 -0.92 21.41 -19.91
N TYR A 295 -2.01 21.31 -19.17
CA TYR A 295 -3.06 22.30 -19.15
C TYR A 295 -2.90 23.24 -17.96
N ARG A 296 -3.38 24.47 -18.10
CA ARG A 296 -3.51 25.42 -16.99
C ARG A 296 -4.98 25.77 -16.86
N THR A 297 -5.49 25.73 -15.63
CA THR A 297 -6.88 26.14 -15.35
C THR A 297 -6.94 26.80 -13.98
N ALA A 298 -7.76 27.85 -13.87
CA ALA A 298 -8.13 28.45 -12.59
C ALA A 298 -9.35 27.75 -11.97
N ASP A 299 -10.16 27.05 -12.78
CA ASP A 299 -11.30 26.25 -12.35
C ASP A 299 -11.01 24.78 -12.62
N LEU A 300 -10.48 24.09 -11.59
CA LEU A 300 -10.20 22.67 -11.69
C LEU A 300 -11.49 21.84 -11.79
N ALA A 301 -12.55 22.22 -11.10
CA ALA A 301 -13.80 21.47 -11.06
C ALA A 301 -14.50 21.48 -12.43
N GLY A 302 -14.67 22.67 -13.02
CA GLY A 302 -15.25 22.81 -14.36
C GLY A 302 -14.40 22.15 -15.44
N PHE A 303 -13.08 22.25 -15.33
CA PHE A 303 -12.17 21.55 -16.24
C PHE A 303 -12.34 20.03 -16.18
N VAL A 304 -12.34 19.44 -14.97
CA VAL A 304 -12.52 18.00 -14.77
C VAL A 304 -13.89 17.54 -15.26
N ALA A 305 -14.95 18.28 -14.94
CA ALA A 305 -16.30 17.97 -15.40
C ALA A 305 -16.39 17.94 -16.93
N GLY A 306 -15.90 18.99 -17.61
CA GLY A 306 -15.89 19.07 -19.08
C GLY A 306 -15.04 17.97 -19.72
N TRP A 307 -13.83 17.73 -19.20
CA TRP A 307 -12.94 16.69 -19.71
C TRP A 307 -13.54 15.28 -19.56
N LEU A 308 -14.27 15.02 -18.48
CA LEU A 308 -14.97 13.76 -18.23
C LEU A 308 -16.28 13.60 -19.03
N ALA A 309 -16.95 14.70 -19.38
CA ALA A 309 -18.16 14.69 -20.19
C ALA A 309 -17.89 14.12 -21.60
N ASP A 310 -16.75 14.49 -22.18
CA ASP A 310 -16.28 13.95 -23.48
C ASP A 310 -15.82 12.48 -23.39
N ARG A 311 -15.80 11.89 -22.18
CA ARG A 311 -15.25 10.55 -21.90
C ARG A 311 -16.22 9.72 -21.05
N PRO A 312 -17.42 9.40 -21.57
CA PRO A 312 -18.46 8.67 -20.82
C PRO A 312 -18.04 7.24 -20.44
N ARG A 313 -17.05 6.67 -21.15
CA ARG A 313 -16.49 5.35 -20.83
C ARG A 313 -15.70 5.31 -19.52
N LEU A 314 -15.24 6.46 -19.02
CA LEU A 314 -14.47 6.56 -17.79
C LEU A 314 -15.43 6.68 -16.60
N ARG A 315 -15.47 5.68 -15.75
CA ARG A 315 -16.46 5.53 -14.67
C ARG A 315 -15.90 5.90 -13.30
N ARG A 316 -14.58 6.11 -13.20
CA ARG A 316 -13.85 6.43 -11.96
C ARG A 316 -12.83 7.50 -12.22
N LEU A 317 -12.52 8.28 -11.20
CA LEU A 317 -11.53 9.37 -11.25
C LEU A 317 -10.52 9.22 -10.12
N HIS A 318 -9.23 9.25 -10.47
CA HIS A 318 -8.15 9.48 -9.53
C HIS A 318 -7.57 10.87 -9.77
N VAL A 319 -7.41 11.65 -8.71
CA VAL A 319 -6.68 12.92 -8.74
C VAL A 319 -5.39 12.74 -7.96
N VAL A 320 -4.26 13.08 -8.56
CA VAL A 320 -2.92 12.88 -7.98
C VAL A 320 -2.20 14.20 -7.94
N ARG A 321 -1.79 14.65 -6.75
CA ARG A 321 -1.06 15.91 -6.59
C ARG A 321 0.42 15.70 -6.33
N TYR A 322 1.27 16.15 -7.24
CA TYR A 322 2.73 16.20 -7.09
C TYR A 322 3.22 17.63 -6.82
N GLY A 323 4.06 17.77 -5.80
CA GLY A 323 4.81 18.99 -5.51
C GLY A 323 3.98 20.17 -4.98
N GLY A 324 4.71 21.13 -4.44
CA GLY A 324 4.21 22.43 -3.98
C GLY A 324 4.21 22.56 -2.45
N GLN A 325 4.01 23.78 -1.95
CA GLN A 325 3.66 24.00 -0.53
C GLN A 325 2.50 23.09 -0.12
N PRO A 326 2.33 22.75 1.17
CA PRO A 326 1.23 21.92 1.66
C PRO A 326 -0.12 22.65 1.51
N ALA A 327 -0.58 22.80 0.28
CA ALA A 327 -1.91 23.22 -0.03
C ALA A 327 -2.83 22.00 0.07
N PRO A 328 -4.07 22.19 0.54
CA PRO A 328 -5.01 21.10 0.73
C PRO A 328 -5.22 20.32 -0.57
N LEU A 329 -5.44 19.02 -0.43
CA LEU A 329 -5.93 18.22 -1.53
C LEU A 329 -7.32 18.72 -1.94
N PRO A 330 -7.67 18.71 -3.23
CA PRO A 330 -9.03 19.01 -3.65
C PRO A 330 -10.03 18.11 -2.93
N ASP A 331 -11.17 18.67 -2.54
CA ASP A 331 -12.26 17.88 -1.98
C ASP A 331 -12.90 17.02 -3.09
N PRO A 332 -12.92 15.68 -2.96
CA PRO A 332 -13.59 14.79 -3.90
C PRO A 332 -15.00 15.25 -4.31
N ALA A 333 -15.79 15.78 -3.36
CA ALA A 333 -17.17 16.23 -3.59
C ALA A 333 -17.26 17.45 -4.51
N THR A 334 -16.18 18.23 -4.63
CA THR A 334 -16.15 19.49 -5.40
C THR A 334 -15.66 19.32 -6.83
N LEU A 335 -15.12 18.15 -7.20
CA LEU A 335 -14.42 17.94 -8.49
C LEU A 335 -15.35 17.75 -9.71
N GLY A 336 -16.62 18.16 -9.64
CA GLY A 336 -17.54 18.14 -10.78
C GLY A 336 -17.81 16.74 -11.36
N ALA A 337 -17.60 15.69 -10.57
CA ALA A 337 -17.67 14.29 -10.97
C ALA A 337 -18.70 13.50 -10.13
N ALA A 338 -19.83 14.12 -9.78
CA ALA A 338 -20.78 13.63 -8.78
C ALA A 338 -21.26 12.18 -9.01
N ASP A 339 -21.36 11.74 -10.26
CA ASP A 339 -21.83 10.39 -10.62
C ASP A 339 -20.71 9.34 -10.68
N ARG A 340 -19.46 9.70 -10.33
CA ARG A 340 -18.28 8.83 -10.46
C ARG A 340 -17.55 8.76 -9.12
N PRO A 341 -17.12 7.56 -8.67
CA PRO A 341 -16.21 7.46 -7.53
C PRO A 341 -14.92 8.25 -7.79
N VAL A 342 -14.59 9.14 -6.85
CA VAL A 342 -13.39 9.98 -6.90
C VAL A 342 -12.45 9.60 -5.76
N GLU A 343 -11.18 9.38 -6.09
CA GLU A 343 -10.11 9.25 -5.10
C GLU A 343 -9.05 10.31 -5.30
N VAL A 344 -8.61 10.94 -4.21
CA VAL A 344 -7.61 12.01 -4.24
C VAL A 344 -6.36 11.58 -3.48
N HIS A 345 -5.21 11.70 -4.12
CA HIS A 345 -3.93 11.16 -3.67
C HIS A 345 -2.89 12.28 -3.56
N ARG A 346 -2.09 12.25 -2.48
CA ARG A 346 -0.77 12.89 -2.51
C ARG A 346 0.15 12.10 -3.43
N GLY A 347 1.11 12.77 -4.06
CA GLY A 347 2.07 12.14 -4.96
C GLY A 347 2.84 10.98 -4.32
N SER A 348 3.19 11.09 -3.03
CA SER A 348 3.84 9.99 -2.29
C SER A 348 2.95 8.76 -2.09
N ALA A 349 1.62 8.95 -2.02
CA ALA A 349 0.63 7.87 -2.00
C ALA A 349 0.39 7.23 -3.37
N TRP A 350 0.62 7.98 -4.46
CA TRP A 350 0.59 7.48 -5.82
C TRP A 350 1.93 6.84 -6.20
N ASN A 351 2.06 5.55 -5.94
CA ASN A 351 3.22 4.76 -6.32
C ASN A 351 2.94 3.86 -7.53
N HIS A 352 3.95 3.08 -7.94
CA HIS A 352 3.83 2.17 -9.08
C HIS A 352 2.74 1.09 -8.92
N HIS A 353 2.25 0.81 -7.72
CA HIS A 353 1.17 -0.17 -7.48
C HIS A 353 -0.20 0.44 -7.75
N SER A 354 -0.37 1.72 -7.42
CA SER A 354 -1.56 2.48 -7.83
C SER A 354 -1.60 2.62 -9.35
N PHE A 355 -0.45 2.91 -9.97
CA PHE A 355 -0.32 2.87 -11.42
C PHE A 355 -0.63 1.47 -12.01
N GLN A 356 -0.08 0.39 -11.45
CA GLN A 356 -0.35 -0.98 -11.90
C GLN A 356 -1.85 -1.31 -11.91
N ALA A 357 -2.57 -0.89 -10.87
CA ALA A 357 -4.01 -1.07 -10.74
C ALA A 357 -4.78 -0.28 -11.82
N VAL A 358 -4.50 1.02 -11.95
CA VAL A 358 -5.22 1.92 -12.86
C VAL A 358 -4.90 1.65 -14.33
N TYR A 359 -3.66 1.27 -14.65
CA TYR A 359 -3.26 0.97 -16.01
C TYR A 359 -4.09 -0.19 -16.60
N ALA A 360 -4.39 -1.20 -15.77
CA ALA A 360 -5.17 -2.37 -16.17
C ALA A 360 -6.68 -2.13 -16.25
N ASP A 361 -7.19 -1.06 -15.64
CA ASP A 361 -8.61 -0.70 -15.68
C ASP A 361 -8.87 0.42 -16.71
N PRO A 362 -9.36 0.10 -17.92
CA PRO A 362 -9.63 1.10 -18.95
C PRO A 362 -10.76 2.06 -18.58
N GLY A 363 -11.56 1.76 -17.55
CA GLY A 363 -12.65 2.61 -17.05
C GLY A 363 -12.18 3.70 -16.07
N THR A 364 -10.90 3.77 -15.72
CA THR A 364 -10.39 4.73 -14.74
C THR A 364 -9.66 5.90 -15.40
N ALA A 365 -10.04 7.12 -15.02
CA ALA A 365 -9.41 8.39 -15.40
C ALA A 365 -8.38 8.85 -14.36
N VAL A 366 -7.34 9.57 -14.79
CA VAL A 366 -6.33 10.16 -13.90
C VAL A 366 -6.09 11.63 -14.22
N VAL A 367 -6.34 12.51 -13.25
CA VAL A 367 -5.96 13.93 -13.31
C VAL A 367 -4.72 14.11 -12.45
N VAL A 368 -3.61 14.45 -13.08
CA VAL A 368 -2.35 14.73 -12.38
C VAL A 368 -2.23 16.24 -12.19
N LEU A 369 -2.18 16.68 -10.95
CA LEU A 369 -1.91 18.06 -10.57
C LEU A 369 -0.41 18.17 -10.25
N ALA A 370 0.32 19.01 -10.95
CA ALA A 370 1.73 19.21 -10.68
C ALA A 370 2.04 20.70 -10.52
N ALA A 371 2.66 21.08 -9.40
CA ALA A 371 3.33 22.38 -9.33
C ALA A 371 4.43 22.44 -10.40
N THR A 372 4.78 23.64 -10.87
CA THR A 372 5.92 23.84 -11.77
C THR A 372 7.23 23.85 -10.97
N PRO A 373 7.85 22.67 -10.78
CA PRO A 373 9.29 22.60 -10.96
C PRO A 373 9.74 21.37 -11.76
N ASP A 374 10.88 21.52 -12.43
CA ASP A 374 11.59 20.45 -13.14
C ASP A 374 12.12 19.38 -12.16
N GLY A 375 12.32 18.16 -12.68
CA GLY A 375 12.93 17.05 -11.95
C GLY A 375 12.04 15.80 -11.87
N LEU A 376 12.44 14.87 -11.01
CA LEU A 376 11.92 13.49 -10.98
C LEU A 376 10.41 13.41 -10.74
N LEU A 377 9.82 14.26 -9.89
CA LEU A 377 8.37 14.25 -9.66
C LEU A 377 7.58 14.64 -10.92
N ARG A 378 8.06 15.63 -11.68
CA ARG A 378 7.46 16.01 -12.95
C ARG A 378 7.63 14.90 -13.99
N ASP A 379 8.78 14.22 -14.01
CA ASP A 379 9.01 13.09 -14.90
C ASP A 379 8.06 11.92 -14.60
N ILE A 380 7.77 11.64 -13.32
CA ILE A 380 6.79 10.64 -12.90
C ILE A 380 5.36 11.05 -13.32
N ALA A 381 5.01 12.33 -13.13
CA ALA A 381 3.71 12.88 -13.54
C ALA A 381 3.48 12.76 -15.06
N GLU A 382 4.46 13.17 -15.86
CA GLU A 382 4.42 13.07 -17.32
C GLU A 382 4.40 11.63 -17.80
N ALA A 383 5.24 10.76 -17.24
CA ALA A 383 5.26 9.36 -17.59
C ALA A 383 3.92 8.67 -17.28
N THR A 384 3.27 9.03 -16.17
CA THR A 384 1.93 8.54 -15.83
C THR A 384 0.91 8.98 -16.88
N ARG A 385 0.89 10.28 -17.24
CA ARG A 385 -0.03 10.81 -18.27
C ARG A 385 0.20 10.11 -19.61
N LEU A 386 1.44 10.08 -20.08
CA LEU A 386 1.81 9.49 -21.37
C LEU A 386 1.44 8.01 -21.45
N ALA A 387 1.65 7.25 -20.37
CA ALA A 387 1.34 5.82 -20.36
C ALA A 387 -0.16 5.52 -20.38
N LEU A 388 -0.98 6.38 -19.78
CA LEU A 388 -2.44 6.21 -19.73
C LEU A 388 -3.17 6.81 -20.93
N GLY A 389 -2.48 7.64 -21.72
CA GLY A 389 -3.00 8.21 -22.96
C GLY A 389 -4.17 9.15 -22.71
N ASP A 390 -5.26 8.95 -23.45
CA ASP A 390 -6.46 9.80 -23.39
C ASP A 390 -7.27 9.68 -22.09
N ARG A 391 -6.88 8.72 -21.22
CA ARG A 391 -7.44 8.53 -19.87
C ARG A 391 -6.74 9.35 -18.80
N ALA A 392 -5.68 10.07 -19.15
CA ALA A 392 -4.98 10.91 -18.18
C ALA A 392 -4.68 12.31 -18.72
N VAL A 393 -4.71 13.28 -17.81
CA VAL A 393 -4.40 14.67 -18.11
C VAL A 393 -3.50 15.25 -17.03
N LEU A 394 -2.59 16.13 -17.44
CA LEU A 394 -1.69 16.85 -16.54
C LEU A 394 -2.13 18.31 -16.49
N VAL A 395 -2.39 18.79 -15.29
CA VAL A 395 -2.81 20.15 -14.98
C VAL A 395 -1.73 20.80 -14.11
N GLU A 396 -1.23 21.94 -14.54
CA GLU A 396 -0.28 22.74 -13.77
C GLU A 396 -1.06 23.61 -12.77
N VAL A 397 -0.66 23.53 -11.51
CA VAL A 397 -1.30 24.21 -10.36
C VAL A 397 -0.35 25.09 -9.58
#